data_AF-A0A822DHK9-F1
#
_entry.id   AF-A0A822DHK9-F1
#
_cell.length_a   1.000
_cell.length_b   1.000
_cell.length_c   1.000
_cell.angle_alpha   90.00
_cell.angle_beta   90.00
_cell.angle_gamma   90.00
#
_symmetry.space_group_name_H-M   'P 1'
#
loop_
_entity.id
_entity.type
_entity.pdbx_description
1 polymer ?
#
loop_
_entity_poly.entity_id
_entity_poly.type
_entity_poly.pdbx_seq_one_letter_code
_entity_poly.pdbx_strand_id
1 'polypeptide(L)'
;NYDASLTFVKPKTSSSPVWSSFSYVFISNRKKDFVCCDKCKDVRHHKSDSGTSNMIKHIKSCQTTSKDIPNASLTIKEYLRSKTAQPISRIFKEKITDATVEFVAVDNRAFELASGDEFINLAQTIFNVGQDLSKTPGVNVLDLIPNPRTVSVSFCGIALFYLNDELKLHVFILGCFPYDRDNQTASQIRQFVDSKLLEFNLTLDNSKL
;
A
#
# COMPACT_ATOMS: atom_id res chain seq x y z
N ASN A 1 16.64 12.26 -9.66
CA ASN A 1 16.46 12.62 -8.24
C ASN A 1 16.01 14.06 -8.10
N TYR A 2 14.70 14.31 -8.19
CA TYR A 2 14.10 15.59 -7.80
C TYR A 2 13.47 15.38 -6.43
N ASP A 3 14.22 15.68 -5.37
CA ASP A 3 13.67 15.64 -4.02
C ASP A 3 12.88 16.93 -3.80
N ALA A 4 11.59 16.89 -4.08
CA ALA A 4 10.71 18.03 -3.90
C ALA A 4 10.54 18.30 -2.39
N SER A 5 11.19 19.36 -1.88
CA SER A 5 11.09 19.73 -0.48
C SER A 5 9.65 20.12 -0.12
N LEU A 6 9.02 19.28 0.69
CA LEU A 6 7.67 19.48 1.23
C LEU A 6 7.78 20.18 2.59
N THR A 7 7.14 21.33 2.74
CA THR A 7 7.16 22.10 3.99
C THR A 7 5.74 22.52 4.38
N PHE A 8 5.49 22.57 5.69
CA PHE A 8 4.21 22.97 6.26
C PHE A 8 4.39 24.27 7.03
N VAL A 9 3.63 25.30 6.67
CA VAL A 9 3.80 26.65 7.23
C VAL A 9 2.48 27.15 7.80
N LYS A 10 2.51 27.64 9.04
CA LYS A 10 1.35 28.27 9.67
C LYS A 10 1.04 29.63 9.04
N PRO A 11 -0.24 30.00 8.85
CA PRO A 11 -0.60 31.35 8.44
C PRO A 11 -0.14 32.37 9.50
N LYS A 12 0.53 33.44 9.05
CA LYS A 12 1.03 34.50 9.95
C LYS A 12 -0.09 35.38 10.52
N THR A 13 -1.16 35.58 9.77
CA THR A 13 -2.30 36.43 10.13
C THR A 13 -3.58 35.82 9.59
N SER A 14 -4.27 35.00 10.39
CA SER A 14 -5.58 34.48 10.00
C SER A 14 -6.62 34.91 11.01
N SER A 15 -7.73 35.49 10.53
CA SER A 15 -8.88 35.88 11.34
C SER A 15 -9.69 34.68 11.85
N SER A 16 -9.57 33.50 11.20
CA SER A 16 -10.37 32.33 11.53
C SER A 16 -9.64 31.38 12.50
N PRO A 17 -10.29 30.94 13.60
CA PRO A 17 -9.69 30.03 14.58
C PRO A 17 -9.37 28.64 14.02
N VAL A 18 -9.95 28.30 12.86
CA VAL A 18 -9.75 27.03 12.14
C VAL A 18 -8.26 26.77 11.85
N TRP A 19 -7.49 27.82 11.58
CA TRP A 19 -6.07 27.73 11.23
C TRP A 19 -5.15 27.30 12.38
N SER A 20 -5.66 27.28 13.62
CA SER A 20 -4.96 26.65 14.74
C SER A 20 -4.69 25.16 14.48
N SER A 21 -5.56 24.48 13.72
CA SER A 21 -5.51 23.04 13.45
C SER A 21 -5.00 22.68 12.05
N PHE A 22 -4.65 23.67 11.22
CA PHE A 22 -4.17 23.44 9.86
C PHE A 22 -2.92 24.25 9.52
N SER A 23 -2.13 23.72 8.61
CA SER A 23 -0.95 24.37 8.03
C SER A 23 -1.04 24.43 6.50
N TYR A 24 -0.49 25.47 5.88
CA TYR A 24 -0.36 25.53 4.42
C TYR A 24 0.67 24.53 3.93
N VAL A 25 0.41 23.96 2.76
CA VAL A 25 1.34 23.05 2.09
C VAL A 25 2.18 23.81 1.07
N PHE A 26 3.50 23.72 1.21
CA PHE A 26 4.49 24.27 0.27
C PHE A 26 5.29 23.13 -0.36
N ILE A 27 5.41 23.17 -1.68
CA ILE A 27 6.19 22.19 -2.45
C ILE A 27 7.22 22.97 -3.25
N SER A 28 8.51 22.67 -3.03
CA SER A 28 9.63 23.41 -3.63
C SER A 28 9.48 24.92 -3.41
N ASN A 29 9.13 25.29 -2.16
CA ASN A 29 8.89 26.67 -1.72
C ASN A 29 7.73 27.41 -2.43
N ARG A 30 6.83 26.70 -3.13
CA ARG A 30 5.60 27.29 -3.71
C ARG A 30 4.37 26.85 -2.93
N LYS A 31 3.58 27.83 -2.46
CA LYS A 31 2.28 27.59 -1.81
C LYS A 31 1.36 26.85 -2.77
N LYS A 32 0.66 25.84 -2.26
CA LYS A 32 -0.37 25.12 -3.01
C LYS A 32 -1.75 25.41 -2.44
N ASP A 33 -2.78 25.14 -3.25
CA ASP A 33 -4.20 25.25 -2.86
C ASP A 33 -4.64 24.09 -1.97
N PHE A 34 -3.77 23.70 -1.03
CA PHE A 34 -3.99 22.63 -0.09
C PHE A 34 -3.54 23.06 1.31
N VAL A 35 -4.26 22.53 2.28
CA VAL A 35 -3.96 22.66 3.71
C VAL A 35 -3.88 21.26 4.31
N CYS A 36 -2.98 21.09 5.26
CA CYS A 36 -2.81 19.82 5.97
C CYS A 36 -3.30 20.00 7.41
N CYS A 37 -4.13 19.07 7.88
CA CYS A 37 -4.54 19.02 9.28
C CYS A 37 -3.33 18.63 10.13
N ASP A 38 -3.04 19.41 11.17
CA ASP A 38 -1.86 19.16 12.00
C ASP A 38 -2.03 17.90 12.88
N LYS A 39 -3.28 17.50 13.15
CA LYS A 39 -3.63 16.34 13.99
C LYS A 39 -3.53 15.02 13.23
N CYS A 40 -4.34 14.84 12.18
CA CYS A 40 -4.43 13.57 11.46
C CYS A 40 -3.65 13.54 10.14
N LYS A 41 -2.97 14.64 9.77
CA LYS A 41 -2.20 14.79 8.53
C LYS A 41 -3.01 14.67 7.23
N ASP A 42 -4.33 14.65 7.32
CA ASP A 42 -5.25 14.70 6.19
C ASP A 42 -5.10 16.02 5.41
N VAL A 43 -5.13 15.94 4.07
CA VAL A 43 -4.92 17.06 3.15
C VAL A 43 -6.23 17.46 2.53
N ARG A 44 -6.55 18.74 2.61
CA ARG A 44 -7.79 19.28 2.08
C ARG A 44 -7.50 20.41 1.09
N HIS A 45 -8.27 20.46 0.02
CA HIS A 45 -8.18 21.54 -0.95
C HIS A 45 -8.72 22.84 -0.34
N HIS A 46 -7.96 23.91 -0.44
CA HIS A 46 -8.31 25.24 0.03
C HIS A 46 -7.59 26.31 -0.78
N LYS A 47 -8.38 27.10 -1.50
CA LYS A 47 -7.97 28.32 -2.19
C LYS A 47 -8.26 29.54 -1.33
N SER A 48 -7.60 30.67 -1.62
CA SER A 48 -7.80 31.92 -0.89
C SER A 48 -9.23 32.48 -0.96
N ASP A 49 -9.98 32.14 -2.02
CA ASP A 49 -11.38 32.50 -2.22
C ASP A 49 -12.36 31.46 -1.63
N SER A 50 -11.87 30.25 -1.33
CA SER A 50 -12.68 29.20 -0.74
C SER A 50 -12.80 29.43 0.77
N GLY A 51 -14.04 29.50 1.29
CA GLY A 51 -14.29 29.61 2.72
C GLY A 51 -13.70 28.44 3.53
N THR A 52 -13.74 28.56 4.86
CA THR A 52 -13.16 27.56 5.78
C THR A 52 -14.11 26.42 6.15
N SER A 53 -15.29 26.33 5.52
CA SER A 53 -16.35 25.37 5.86
C SER A 53 -15.90 23.91 5.80
N ASN A 54 -15.08 23.54 4.82
CA ASN A 54 -14.56 22.16 4.69
C ASN A 54 -13.57 21.82 5.81
N MET A 55 -12.76 22.78 6.23
CA MET A 55 -11.83 22.62 7.35
C MET A 55 -12.58 22.53 8.68
N ILE A 56 -13.66 23.31 8.86
CA ILE A 56 -14.54 23.24 10.04
C ILE A 56 -15.21 21.87 10.14
N LYS A 57 -15.78 21.38 9.04
CA LYS A 57 -16.37 20.04 8.98
C LYS A 57 -15.35 18.98 9.37
N HIS A 58 -14.14 19.08 8.82
CA HIS A 58 -13.06 18.17 9.17
C HIS A 58 -12.72 18.24 10.65
N ILE A 59 -12.55 19.42 11.26
CA ILE A 59 -12.24 19.54 12.69
C ILE A 59 -13.26 18.79 13.55
N LYS A 60 -14.55 18.90 13.22
CA LYS A 60 -15.63 18.20 13.93
C LYS A 60 -15.55 16.68 13.80
N SER A 61 -15.10 16.17 12.66
CA SER A 61 -14.96 14.73 12.38
C SER A 61 -13.53 14.22 12.53
N CYS A 62 -12.58 15.06 12.98
CA CYS A 62 -11.17 14.72 13.08
C CYS A 62 -10.99 13.84 14.31
N GLN A 63 -11.15 12.53 14.13
CA GLN A 63 -10.87 11.55 15.16
C GLN A 63 -9.36 11.45 15.32
N THR A 64 -8.85 11.83 16.49
CA THR A 64 -7.47 11.55 16.91
C THR A 64 -7.32 10.05 17.16
N THR A 65 -7.25 9.28 16.08
CA THR A 65 -6.84 7.88 16.16
C THR A 65 -5.85 7.63 15.04
N SER A 66 -4.58 7.76 15.40
CA SER A 66 -3.55 6.84 14.91
C SER A 66 -4.08 5.41 15.09
N LYS A 67 -4.67 4.85 14.02
CA LYS A 67 -4.85 3.43 13.66
C LYS A 67 -6.01 3.32 12.67
N ASP A 68 -5.65 2.89 11.47
CA ASP A 68 -6.35 1.97 10.57
C ASP A 68 -7.83 2.22 10.22
N ILE A 69 -8.14 2.02 8.92
CA ILE A 69 -9.47 1.93 8.25
C ILE A 69 -10.01 3.26 7.63
N PRO A 70 -10.76 3.27 6.50
CA PRO A 70 -10.35 3.03 5.11
C PRO A 70 -10.88 4.19 4.22
N ASN A 71 -10.67 5.44 4.64
CA ASN A 71 -11.03 6.62 3.83
C ASN A 71 -9.81 7.53 3.70
N ALA A 72 -8.65 6.92 3.47
CA ALA A 72 -7.41 7.63 3.26
C ALA A 72 -7.57 8.52 2.02
N SER A 73 -7.77 9.81 2.25
CA SER A 73 -7.39 10.82 1.29
C SER A 73 -5.93 10.56 0.94
N LEU A 74 -5.63 10.56 -0.36
CA LEU A 74 -4.28 10.33 -0.88
C LEU A 74 -3.27 11.14 -0.08
N THR A 75 -2.24 10.48 0.42
CA THR A 75 -1.10 11.16 1.02
C THR A 75 -0.49 12.12 -0.01
N ILE A 76 0.16 13.20 0.44
CA ILE A 76 0.73 14.22 -0.47
C ILE A 76 1.69 13.59 -1.48
N LYS A 77 2.40 12.50 -1.10
CA LYS A 77 3.29 11.76 -2.00
C LYS A 77 2.51 11.06 -3.13
N GLU A 78 1.37 10.47 -2.84
CA GLU A 78 0.50 9.83 -3.85
C GLU A 78 -0.16 10.86 -4.76
N TYR A 79 -0.62 12.00 -4.21
CA TYR A 79 -1.14 13.12 -4.99
C TYR A 79 -0.09 13.71 -5.95
N LEU A 80 1.18 13.79 -5.53
CA LEU A 80 2.25 14.29 -6.37
C LEU A 80 2.66 13.32 -7.47
N ARG A 81 2.64 12.00 -7.22
CA ARG A 81 2.81 10.98 -8.26
C ARG A 81 1.71 11.04 -9.32
N SER A 82 0.49 11.43 -8.96
CA SER A 82 -0.64 11.47 -9.89
C SER A 82 -0.62 12.63 -10.90
N LYS A 83 0.28 13.61 -10.77
CA LYS A 83 0.34 14.79 -11.66
C LYS A 83 1.24 14.64 -12.88
N THR A 84 2.04 13.57 -12.97
CA THR A 84 2.91 13.32 -14.14
C THR A 84 2.22 12.49 -15.22
N ALA A 85 1.03 11.94 -14.94
CA ALA A 85 0.25 11.15 -15.90
C ALA A 85 -0.90 11.97 -16.49
N GLN A 86 -1.15 11.77 -17.79
CA GLN A 86 -2.37 12.25 -18.44
C GLN A 86 -3.60 11.86 -17.60
N PRO A 87 -4.57 12.77 -17.39
CA PRO A 87 -5.76 12.44 -16.62
C PRO A 87 -6.53 11.30 -17.31
N ILE A 88 -6.61 10.15 -16.64
CA ILE A 88 -7.38 9.00 -17.11
C ILE A 88 -8.85 9.41 -17.20
N SER A 89 -9.47 9.21 -18.37
CA SER A 89 -10.89 9.51 -18.60
C SER A 89 -11.78 8.83 -17.56
N ARG A 90 -12.82 9.53 -17.12
CA ARG A 90 -13.82 9.01 -16.19
C ARG A 90 -14.40 7.67 -16.64
N ILE A 91 -14.64 7.52 -17.95
CA ILE A 91 -15.19 6.29 -18.54
C ILE A 91 -14.28 5.08 -18.27
N PHE A 92 -12.96 5.25 -18.36
CA PHE A 92 -12.03 4.15 -18.07
C PHE A 92 -11.99 3.83 -16.57
N LYS A 93 -12.09 4.85 -15.70
CA LYS A 93 -12.14 4.64 -14.25
C LYS A 93 -13.39 3.87 -13.83
N GLU A 94 -14.55 4.22 -14.38
CA GLU A 94 -15.81 3.53 -14.12
C GLU A 94 -15.70 2.06 -14.54
N LYS A 95 -15.21 1.78 -15.77
CA LYS A 95 -14.98 0.39 -16.23
C LYS A 95 -14.07 -0.43 -15.33
N ILE A 96 -12.95 0.14 -14.89
CA ILE A 96 -12.02 -0.56 -13.97
C ILE A 96 -12.67 -0.77 -12.60
N THR A 97 -13.45 0.19 -12.13
CA THR A 97 -14.17 0.08 -10.85
C THR A 97 -15.18 -1.07 -10.92
N ASP A 98 -16.00 -1.12 -11.97
CA ASP A 98 -17.00 -2.17 -12.15
C ASP A 98 -16.35 -3.56 -12.24
N ALA A 99 -15.28 -3.69 -13.04
CA ALA A 99 -14.53 -4.94 -13.15
C ALA A 99 -13.88 -5.38 -11.83
N THR A 100 -13.40 -4.43 -11.01
CA THR A 100 -12.81 -4.74 -9.70
C THR A 100 -13.89 -5.21 -8.72
N VAL A 101 -15.07 -4.57 -8.73
CA VAL A 101 -16.20 -4.99 -7.88
C VAL A 101 -16.66 -6.38 -8.27
N GLU A 102 -16.79 -6.67 -9.57
CA GLU A 102 -17.16 -8.00 -10.06
C GLU A 102 -16.13 -9.05 -9.68
N PHE A 103 -14.83 -8.78 -9.89
CA PHE A 103 -13.74 -9.66 -9.48
C PHE A 103 -13.81 -10.02 -7.99
N VAL A 104 -13.93 -9.01 -7.12
CA VAL A 104 -13.99 -9.23 -5.67
C VAL A 104 -15.23 -10.03 -5.27
N ALA A 105 -16.38 -9.72 -5.87
CA ALA A 105 -17.65 -10.38 -5.55
C ALA A 105 -17.71 -11.84 -6.06
N VAL A 106 -17.33 -12.09 -7.31
CA VAL A 106 -17.39 -13.41 -7.95
C VAL A 106 -16.35 -14.36 -7.37
N ASP A 107 -15.12 -13.88 -7.11
CA ASP A 107 -14.03 -14.70 -6.58
C ASP A 107 -14.01 -14.77 -5.04
N ASN A 108 -15.01 -14.17 -4.38
CA ASN A 108 -15.13 -14.06 -2.93
C ASN A 108 -13.82 -13.60 -2.28
N ARG A 109 -13.31 -12.46 -2.73
CA ARG A 109 -12.08 -11.83 -2.20
C ARG A 109 -12.43 -10.69 -1.26
N ALA A 110 -11.47 -10.30 -0.44
CA ALA A 110 -11.56 -9.10 0.37
C ALA A 110 -11.28 -7.87 -0.51
N PHE A 111 -11.99 -6.75 -0.29
CA PHE A 111 -11.77 -5.52 -1.07
C PHE A 111 -10.36 -4.97 -0.88
N GLU A 112 -9.76 -5.22 0.28
CA GLU A 112 -8.39 -4.87 0.63
C GLU A 112 -7.37 -5.47 -0.35
N LEU A 113 -7.69 -6.58 -1.02
CA LEU A 113 -6.84 -7.18 -2.04
C LEU A 113 -6.56 -6.20 -3.19
N ALA A 114 -7.57 -5.43 -3.62
CA ALA A 114 -7.43 -4.47 -4.72
C ALA A 114 -6.51 -3.28 -4.37
N SER A 115 -6.31 -3.02 -3.07
CA SER A 115 -5.36 -2.03 -2.56
C SER A 115 -4.00 -2.60 -2.17
N GLY A 116 -3.80 -3.92 -2.29
CA GLY A 116 -2.54 -4.56 -1.94
C GLY A 116 -1.43 -4.21 -2.93
N ASP A 117 -0.24 -3.90 -2.41
CA ASP A 117 0.93 -3.52 -3.24
C ASP A 117 1.25 -4.57 -4.31
N GLU A 118 1.15 -5.86 -3.97
CA GLU A 118 1.42 -6.96 -4.92
C GLU A 118 0.35 -7.09 -6.01
N PHE A 119 -0.91 -6.80 -5.69
CA PHE A 119 -1.96 -6.77 -6.70
C PHE A 119 -1.76 -5.59 -7.67
N ILE A 120 -1.39 -4.42 -7.15
CA ILE A 120 -1.06 -3.24 -7.97
C ILE A 120 0.13 -3.55 -8.89
N ASN A 121 1.17 -4.19 -8.36
CA ASN A 121 2.33 -4.61 -9.14
C ASN A 121 1.93 -5.56 -10.28
N LEU A 122 1.15 -6.60 -9.98
CA LEU A 122 0.62 -7.53 -10.98
C LEU A 122 -0.22 -6.80 -12.06
N ALA A 123 -1.14 -5.94 -11.65
CA ALA A 123 -1.98 -5.17 -12.57
C ALA A 123 -1.15 -4.27 -13.50
N GLN A 124 -0.12 -3.62 -12.97
CA GLN A 124 0.80 -2.80 -13.76
C GLN A 124 1.62 -3.66 -14.74
N THR A 125 2.07 -4.85 -14.34
CA THR A 125 2.76 -5.80 -15.23
C THR A 125 1.85 -6.22 -16.38
N ILE A 126 0.62 -6.65 -16.09
CA ILE A 126 -0.36 -7.03 -17.12
C ILE A 126 -0.64 -5.86 -18.06
N PHE A 127 -0.79 -4.65 -17.54
CA PHE A 127 -1.02 -3.46 -18.35
C PHE A 127 0.15 -3.17 -19.30
N ASN A 128 1.39 -3.23 -18.81
CA ASN A 128 2.59 -3.02 -19.64
C ASN A 128 2.69 -4.09 -20.74
N VAL A 129 2.49 -5.36 -20.40
CA VAL A 129 2.47 -6.44 -21.40
C VAL A 129 1.36 -6.23 -22.42
N GLY A 130 0.19 -5.77 -21.99
CA GLY A 130 -0.92 -5.43 -22.88
C GLY A 130 -0.58 -4.28 -23.85
N GLN A 131 0.23 -3.31 -23.44
CA GLN A 131 0.72 -2.25 -24.33
C GLN A 131 1.68 -2.81 -25.40
N ASP A 132 2.56 -3.72 -25.02
CA ASP A 132 3.50 -4.35 -25.96
C ASP A 132 2.78 -5.26 -26.96
N LEU A 133 1.75 -5.98 -26.48
CA LEU A 133 0.92 -6.88 -27.27
C LEU A 133 -0.15 -6.16 -28.10
N SER A 134 -0.33 -4.84 -27.97
CA SER A 134 -1.38 -4.10 -28.69
C SER A 134 -1.21 -4.13 -30.22
N LYS A 135 -0.03 -4.56 -30.71
CA LYS A 135 0.30 -4.71 -32.13
C LYS A 135 0.00 -6.12 -32.66
N THR A 136 -0.28 -7.07 -31.77
CA THR A 136 -0.55 -8.46 -32.11
C THR A 136 -2.07 -8.71 -32.06
N PRO A 137 -2.72 -9.00 -33.20
CA PRO A 137 -4.15 -9.29 -33.21
C PRO A 137 -4.44 -10.65 -32.56
N GLY A 138 -5.57 -10.74 -31.85
CA GLY A 138 -6.11 -12.01 -31.36
C GLY A 138 -5.47 -12.56 -30.07
N VAL A 139 -4.77 -11.74 -29.30
CA VAL A 139 -4.26 -12.16 -27.98
C VAL A 139 -5.42 -12.43 -27.03
N ASN A 140 -5.48 -13.65 -26.50
CA ASN A 140 -6.41 -14.02 -25.44
C ASN A 140 -5.72 -13.85 -24.08
N VAL A 141 -6.37 -13.15 -23.14
CA VAL A 141 -5.85 -12.94 -21.78
C VAL A 141 -5.64 -14.26 -21.04
N LEU A 142 -6.41 -15.30 -21.36
CA LEU A 142 -6.23 -16.62 -20.76
C LEU A 142 -4.89 -17.26 -21.11
N ASP A 143 -4.28 -16.88 -22.24
CA ASP A 143 -2.95 -17.37 -22.63
C ASP A 143 -1.82 -16.59 -21.95
N LEU A 144 -2.13 -15.40 -21.42
CA LEU A 144 -1.18 -14.57 -20.67
C LEU A 144 -1.11 -14.97 -19.19
N ILE A 145 -2.24 -15.33 -18.60
CA ILE A 145 -2.31 -15.68 -17.17
C ILE A 145 -1.87 -17.15 -17.01
N PRO A 146 -0.83 -17.43 -16.21
CA PRO A 146 -0.38 -18.80 -16.02
C PRO A 146 -1.45 -19.64 -15.31
N ASN A 147 -1.55 -20.91 -15.70
CA ASN A 147 -2.43 -21.86 -15.03
C ASN A 147 -2.08 -21.93 -13.52
N PRO A 148 -3.06 -22.05 -12.61
CA PRO A 148 -2.79 -22.18 -11.18
C PRO A 148 -1.76 -23.26 -10.83
N ARG A 149 -1.68 -24.36 -11.60
CA ARG A 149 -0.65 -25.39 -11.42
C ARG A 149 0.75 -24.88 -11.71
N THR A 150 0.91 -24.02 -12.73
CA THR A 150 2.18 -23.41 -13.12
C THR A 150 2.70 -22.46 -12.04
N VAL A 151 1.82 -21.67 -11.43
CA VAL A 151 2.17 -20.78 -10.31
C VAL A 151 2.07 -21.45 -8.95
N SER A 152 1.82 -22.76 -8.90
CA SER A 152 1.77 -23.49 -7.64
C SER A 152 3.20 -23.68 -7.11
N VAL A 153 3.76 -22.59 -6.59
CA VAL A 153 5.03 -22.59 -5.88
C VAL A 153 4.77 -23.16 -4.49
N SER A 154 5.64 -24.06 -4.02
CA SER A 154 5.59 -24.44 -2.61
C SER A 154 6.09 -23.28 -1.77
N PHE A 155 5.50 -23.04 -0.61
CA PHE A 155 5.98 -22.01 0.30
C PHE A 155 6.47 -22.64 1.59
N CYS A 156 7.56 -22.12 2.13
CA CYS A 156 8.02 -22.41 3.46
C CYS A 156 7.73 -21.21 4.36
N GLY A 157 6.73 -21.35 5.23
CA GLY A 157 6.43 -20.40 6.28
C GLY A 157 7.28 -20.69 7.52
N ILE A 158 7.95 -19.67 8.05
CA ILE A 158 8.72 -19.79 9.29
C ILE A 158 8.11 -18.84 10.32
N ALA A 159 7.69 -19.39 11.44
CA ALA A 159 7.17 -18.64 12.57
C ALA A 159 7.85 -19.10 13.86
N LEU A 160 8.25 -18.13 14.67
CA LEU A 160 8.81 -18.33 16.00
C LEU A 160 7.70 -18.19 17.04
N PHE A 161 7.59 -19.18 17.91
CA PHE A 161 6.67 -19.20 19.03
C PHE A 161 7.47 -19.23 20.32
N TYR A 162 7.21 -18.29 21.24
CA TYR A 162 7.83 -18.32 22.56
C TYR A 162 6.87 -17.81 23.64
N LEU A 163 7.06 -18.31 24.87
CA LEU A 163 6.42 -17.78 26.07
C LEU A 163 7.39 -16.82 26.75
N ASN A 164 6.89 -15.67 27.21
CA ASN A 164 7.65 -14.80 28.10
C ASN A 164 7.50 -15.26 29.56
N ASP A 165 8.16 -14.55 30.48
CA ASP A 165 8.10 -14.82 31.93
C ASP A 165 6.68 -14.69 32.52
N GLU A 166 5.78 -14.00 31.82
CA GLU A 166 4.37 -13.84 32.20
C GLU A 166 3.47 -14.95 31.61
N LEU A 167 4.04 -16.00 31.01
CA LEU A 167 3.33 -17.08 30.32
C LEU A 167 2.47 -16.59 29.12
N LYS A 168 2.81 -15.45 28.54
CA LYS A 168 2.16 -14.92 27.35
C LYS A 168 2.80 -15.51 26.09
N LEU A 169 1.99 -16.10 25.22
CA LEU A 169 2.42 -16.59 23.91
C LEU A 169 2.66 -15.42 22.96
N HIS A 170 3.87 -15.35 22.42
CA HIS A 170 4.26 -14.46 21.34
C HIS A 170 4.46 -15.27 20.07
N VAL A 171 3.86 -14.79 18.98
CA VAL A 171 4.02 -15.37 17.64
C VAL A 171 4.71 -14.33 16.77
N PHE A 172 5.89 -14.68 16.27
CA PHE A 172 6.66 -13.83 15.37
C PHE A 172 6.82 -14.53 14.02
N ILE A 173 6.12 -14.02 13.01
CA ILE A 173 6.22 -14.55 11.64
C ILE A 173 7.52 -14.02 11.05
N LEU A 174 8.52 -14.90 10.88
CA LEU A 174 9.82 -14.57 10.32
C LEU A 174 9.74 -14.38 8.80
N GLY A 175 8.83 -15.11 8.15
CA GLY A 175 8.50 -14.89 6.75
C GLY A 175 7.78 -16.06 6.10
N CYS A 176 7.33 -15.83 4.87
CA CYS A 176 6.80 -16.86 3.98
C CYS A 176 7.57 -16.78 2.67
N PHE A 177 8.32 -17.84 2.37
CA PHE A 177 9.28 -17.81 1.28
C PHE A 177 8.90 -18.81 0.20
N PRO A 178 9.04 -18.46 -1.10
CA PRO A 178 8.91 -19.44 -2.16
C PRO A 178 9.99 -20.52 -1.98
N TYR A 179 9.58 -21.77 -2.16
CA TYR A 179 10.37 -22.97 -1.97
C TYR A 179 10.21 -23.88 -3.18
N ASP A 180 11.33 -24.34 -3.71
CA ASP A 180 11.36 -25.20 -4.90
C ASP A 180 10.81 -26.60 -4.57
N ARG A 181 9.90 -27.10 -5.41
CA ARG A 181 9.30 -28.42 -5.24
C ARG A 181 10.27 -29.56 -5.46
N ASP A 182 11.26 -29.35 -6.33
CA ASP A 182 12.17 -30.41 -6.74
C ASP A 182 13.27 -30.66 -5.69
N ASN A 183 13.35 -29.80 -4.66
CA ASN A 183 14.35 -29.81 -3.59
C ASN A 183 13.73 -29.96 -2.19
N GLN A 184 12.72 -30.82 -2.00
CA GLN A 184 11.99 -30.99 -0.72
C GLN A 184 12.63 -31.99 0.27
N THR A 185 13.93 -32.28 0.19
CA THR A 185 14.51 -33.16 1.21
C THR A 185 14.51 -32.47 2.58
N ALA A 186 14.31 -33.24 3.65
CA ALA A 186 14.33 -32.70 5.02
C ALA A 186 15.64 -31.93 5.32
N SER A 187 16.75 -32.38 4.75
CA SER A 187 18.06 -31.70 4.85
C SER A 187 18.04 -30.31 4.20
N GLN A 188 17.49 -30.17 2.99
CA GLN A 188 17.39 -28.89 2.29
C GLN A 188 16.42 -27.93 2.98
N ILE A 189 15.28 -28.43 3.46
CA ILE A 189 14.33 -27.65 4.26
C ILE A 189 15.03 -27.14 5.52
N ARG A 190 15.80 -28.00 6.20
CA ARG A 190 16.55 -27.61 7.40
C ARG A 190 17.60 -26.55 7.10
N GLN A 191 18.42 -26.72 6.07
CA GLN A 191 19.41 -25.72 5.64
C GLN A 191 18.75 -24.39 5.28
N PHE A 192 17.62 -24.44 4.60
CA PHE A 192 16.83 -23.26 4.27
C PHE A 192 16.35 -22.53 5.55
N VAL A 193 15.74 -23.25 6.48
CA VAL A 193 15.28 -22.69 7.77
C VAL A 193 16.45 -22.11 8.56
N ASP A 194 17.57 -22.83 8.66
CA ASP A 194 18.78 -22.36 9.34
C ASP A 194 19.31 -21.06 8.72
N SER A 195 19.35 -20.98 7.39
CA SER A 195 19.76 -19.75 6.69
C SER A 195 18.86 -18.55 7.02
N LYS A 196 17.55 -18.78 7.14
CA LYS A 196 16.58 -17.73 7.47
C LYS A 196 16.63 -17.33 8.92
N LEU A 197 16.85 -18.27 9.84
CA LEU A 197 17.05 -17.95 11.26
C LEU A 197 18.32 -17.10 11.47
N LEU A 198 19.40 -17.39 10.73
CA LEU A 198 20.63 -16.61 10.78
C LEU A 198 20.43 -15.14 10.38
N GLU A 199 19.52 -14.83 9.45
CA GLU A 199 19.17 -13.44 9.09
C GLU A 199 18.62 -12.63 10.28
N PHE A 200 18.06 -13.32 11.28
CA PHE A 200 17.57 -12.73 12.54
C PHE A 200 18.54 -12.93 13.71
N ASN A 201 19.78 -13.36 13.46
CA ASN A 201 20.77 -13.75 14.48
C ASN A 201 20.27 -14.88 15.40
N LEU A 202 19.44 -15.78 14.89
CA LEU A 202 18.98 -16.97 15.59
C LEU A 202 19.73 -18.19 15.07
N THR A 203 20.07 -19.10 15.98
CA THR A 203 20.71 -20.39 15.65
C THR A 203 19.95 -21.52 16.32
N LEU A 204 19.69 -22.61 15.59
CA LEU A 204 19.10 -23.80 16.20
C LEU A 204 20.13 -24.52 17.08
N ASP A 205 19.68 -24.89 18.27
CA ASP A 205 20.48 -25.69 19.20
C ASP A 205 20.51 -27.15 18.71
N ASN A 206 21.65 -27.54 18.15
CA ASN A 206 21.86 -28.89 17.63
C ASN A 206 22.00 -29.95 18.72
N SER A 207 22.07 -29.56 20.01
CA SER A 207 22.18 -30.51 21.12
C SER A 207 20.85 -31.17 21.52
N LYS A 208 19.72 -30.70 20.97
CA LYS A 208 18.37 -31.15 21.33
C LYS A 208 17.65 -31.95 20.23
N LEU A 209 18.39 -32.42 19.23
CA LEU A 209 17.89 -33.24 18.10
C LEU A 209 18.28 -34.71 18.25
#